data_AF-A0AA42NGI4-F1
#
_entry.id   AF-A0AA42NGI4-F1
#
_cell.length_a   1.000
_cell.length_b   1.000
_cell.length_c   1.000
_cell.angle_alpha   90.00
_cell.angle_beta   90.00
_cell.angle_gamma   90.00
#
_symmetry.space_group_name_H-M   'P 1'
#
loop_
_entity.id
_entity.type
_entity.pdbx_description
1 polymer ?
#
loop_
_entity_poly.entity_id
_entity_poly.type
_entity_poly.pdbx_seq_one_letter_code
_entity_poly.pdbx_strand_id
1 'polypeptide(L)'
;MAGVNVFLKGARGDEQAATSQPAGPGCDLPEPLEIIRLSLASVEAARSRFPGYRLTRLVAARLELDEADIDRLSDVVGVDLLGSIPGVSRPFDFHLRDVIARYGLEALFRDDGHAPYHHSIRPAGYDFHRDAVIPVGMEQWRADYRHMPEERQMMAASIVWLYRAGKDNVWLRRVPCTWHAADAIVCLEAVGAFEDWARLYALYPGW
;
A
#
# COMPACT_ATOMS: atom_id res chain seq x y z
N MET A 1 -70.22 0.19 30.35
CA MET A 1 -71.37 0.04 29.42
C MET A 1 -70.88 0.49 28.05
N ALA A 2 -70.45 -0.44 27.22
CA ALA A 2 -71.25 -1.09 26.18
C ALA A 2 -71.33 -0.21 24.92
N GLY A 3 -70.62 -0.66 23.89
CA GLY A 3 -70.64 -0.16 22.52
C GLY A 3 -69.95 -1.18 21.63
N VAL A 4 -70.70 -2.19 21.20
CA VAL A 4 -70.29 -3.32 20.35
C VAL A 4 -70.95 -3.17 18.97
N ASN A 5 -70.34 -3.85 17.99
CA ASN A 5 -70.72 -4.20 16.61
C ASN A 5 -70.10 -3.35 15.49
N VAL A 6 -69.14 -3.86 14.68
CA VAL A 6 -69.07 -5.07 13.82
C VAL A 6 -69.91 -4.93 12.56
N PHE A 7 -69.27 -4.82 11.37
CA PHE A 7 -69.31 -5.86 10.32
C PHE A 7 -68.59 -5.49 9.00
N LEU A 8 -67.78 -6.46 8.49
CA LEU A 8 -67.48 -6.86 7.09
C LEU A 8 -66.92 -5.80 6.10
N LYS A 9 -65.94 -6.08 5.22
CA LYS A 9 -65.90 -7.20 4.26
C LYS A 9 -64.61 -7.13 3.40
N GLY A 10 -64.05 -8.30 3.05
CA GLY A 10 -63.39 -8.59 1.75
C GLY A 10 -61.90 -8.18 1.62
N ALA A 11 -60.94 -9.11 1.58
CA ALA A 11 -60.62 -10.11 0.54
C ALA A 11 -59.70 -9.59 -0.58
N ARG A 12 -58.70 -10.45 -0.92
CA ARG A 12 -57.65 -10.34 -1.95
C ARG A 12 -56.52 -9.37 -1.57
N GLY A 13 -55.25 -9.72 -1.68
CA GLY A 13 -54.58 -10.77 -2.44
C GLY A 13 -53.18 -10.24 -2.76
N ASP A 14 -52.29 -11.15 -3.13
CA ASP A 14 -50.97 -10.93 -3.71
C ASP A 14 -49.79 -10.93 -2.72
N GLU A 15 -49.28 -12.15 -2.51
CA GLU A 15 -47.86 -12.46 -2.65
C GLU A 15 -47.26 -11.64 -3.81
N GLN A 16 -46.48 -10.61 -3.47
CA GLN A 16 -45.35 -10.25 -4.30
C GLN A 16 -44.11 -10.79 -3.62
N ALA A 17 -43.72 -11.96 -4.13
CA ALA A 17 -42.37 -12.46 -4.11
C ALA A 17 -41.39 -11.27 -4.24
N ALA A 18 -40.67 -11.00 -3.16
CA ALA A 18 -39.45 -10.22 -3.26
C ALA A 18 -38.50 -11.05 -4.12
N THR A 19 -38.48 -10.72 -5.42
CA THR A 19 -37.49 -11.16 -6.38
C THR A 19 -36.13 -10.82 -5.80
N SER A 20 -35.56 -11.78 -5.08
CA SER A 20 -34.16 -11.76 -4.69
C SER A 20 -33.40 -11.90 -5.99
N GLN A 21 -33.04 -10.76 -6.57
CA GLN A 21 -32.08 -10.75 -7.67
C GLN A 21 -30.79 -11.36 -7.14
N PRO A 22 -30.25 -12.41 -7.78
CA PRO A 22 -28.94 -12.92 -7.42
C PRO A 22 -27.93 -11.84 -7.79
N ALA A 23 -27.16 -11.37 -6.80
CA ALA A 23 -25.97 -10.58 -7.07
C ALA A 23 -25.07 -11.42 -7.99
N GLY A 24 -24.86 -10.95 -9.22
CA GLY A 24 -23.78 -11.48 -10.06
C GLY A 24 -22.43 -11.30 -9.35
N PRO A 25 -21.37 -12.01 -9.76
CA PRO A 25 -20.04 -11.82 -9.18
C PRO A 25 -19.59 -10.38 -9.48
N GLY A 26 -19.77 -9.50 -8.49
CA GLY A 26 -19.50 -8.07 -8.56
C GLY A 26 -17.99 -7.84 -8.62
N CYS A 27 -17.56 -7.30 -9.75
CA CYS A 27 -16.19 -6.92 -10.08
C CYS A 27 -15.81 -5.62 -9.35
N ASP A 28 -15.83 -5.64 -8.01
CA ASP A 28 -15.37 -4.51 -7.21
C ASP A 28 -13.90 -4.75 -6.84
N LEU A 29 -13.01 -3.89 -7.33
CA LEU A 29 -11.60 -3.91 -6.93
C LEU A 29 -11.49 -3.60 -5.43
N PRO A 30 -10.57 -4.27 -4.70
CA PRO A 30 -10.24 -3.87 -3.34
C PRO A 30 -9.90 -2.38 -3.25
N GLU A 31 -10.23 -1.75 -2.12
CA GLU A 31 -9.97 -0.32 -1.85
C GLU A 31 -8.56 0.15 -2.28
N PRO A 32 -7.44 -0.54 -1.94
CA PRO A 32 -6.10 -0.12 -2.37
C PRO A 32 -5.88 -0.16 -3.90
N LEU A 33 -6.53 -1.08 -4.62
CA LEU A 33 -6.44 -1.18 -6.09
C LEU A 33 -7.33 -0.14 -6.76
N GLU A 34 -8.52 0.12 -6.19
CA GLU A 34 -9.43 1.14 -6.69
C GLU A 34 -8.78 2.53 -6.62
N ILE A 35 -8.13 2.88 -5.49
CA ILE A 35 -7.43 4.17 -5.38
C ILE A 35 -6.25 4.26 -6.35
N ILE A 36 -5.48 3.18 -6.57
CA ILE A 36 -4.40 3.18 -7.56
C ILE A 36 -4.96 3.45 -8.96
N ARG A 37 -5.96 2.67 -9.38
CA ARG A 37 -6.61 2.82 -10.68
C ARG A 37 -7.16 4.22 -10.89
N LEU A 38 -7.87 4.77 -9.89
CA LEU A 38 -8.40 6.12 -9.97
C LEU A 38 -7.28 7.16 -10.03
N SER A 39 -6.19 7.01 -9.28
CA SER A 39 -5.10 7.98 -9.25
C SER A 39 -4.38 8.07 -10.60
N LEU A 40 -4.20 6.92 -11.29
CA LEU A 40 -3.63 6.87 -12.64
C LEU A 40 -4.56 7.50 -13.70
N ALA A 41 -5.86 7.56 -13.45
CA ALA A 41 -6.83 8.15 -14.38
C ALA A 41 -7.15 9.63 -14.07
N SER A 42 -7.34 9.99 -12.81
CA SER A 42 -7.59 11.34 -12.29
C SER A 42 -7.39 11.41 -10.77
N VAL A 43 -6.42 12.23 -10.36
CA VAL A 43 -6.14 12.50 -8.94
C VAL A 43 -7.36 13.10 -8.23
N GLU A 44 -8.09 13.99 -8.90
CA GLU A 44 -9.29 14.63 -8.35
C GLU A 44 -10.38 13.61 -8.06
N ALA A 45 -10.61 12.67 -8.98
CA ALA A 45 -11.56 11.58 -8.78
C ALA A 45 -11.15 10.69 -7.60
N ALA A 46 -9.86 10.32 -7.52
CA ALA A 46 -9.32 9.53 -6.42
C ALA A 46 -9.48 10.25 -5.07
N ARG A 47 -9.16 11.56 -4.99
CA ARG A 47 -9.32 12.37 -3.78
C ARG A 47 -10.78 12.58 -3.39
N SER A 48 -11.67 12.75 -4.37
CA SER A 48 -13.10 12.87 -4.09
C SER A 48 -13.67 11.57 -3.52
N ARG A 49 -13.23 10.42 -4.04
CA ARG A 49 -13.65 9.10 -3.57
C ARG A 49 -13.03 8.74 -2.21
N PHE A 50 -11.78 9.15 -1.97
CA PHE A 50 -10.95 8.73 -0.84
C PHE A 50 -10.25 9.91 -0.10
N PRO A 51 -10.97 10.92 0.40
CA PRO A 51 -10.41 12.23 0.80
C PRO A 51 -9.37 12.26 1.93
N GLY A 52 -9.13 11.13 2.60
CA GLY A 52 -8.13 10.99 3.66
C GLY A 52 -7.25 9.75 3.52
N TYR A 53 -7.24 9.11 2.36
CA TYR A 53 -6.51 7.86 2.17
C TYR A 53 -5.02 8.14 1.99
N ARG A 54 -4.24 7.77 3.01
CA ARG A 54 -2.80 8.06 3.08
C ARG A 54 -1.96 6.98 2.40
N LEU A 55 -0.80 7.38 1.87
CA LEU A 55 0.17 6.42 1.31
C LEU A 55 0.57 5.34 2.34
N THR A 56 0.71 5.70 3.62
CA THR A 56 0.95 4.75 4.72
C THR A 56 -0.08 3.62 4.75
N ARG A 57 -1.37 3.96 4.52
CA ARG A 57 -2.48 3.01 4.53
C ARG A 57 -2.42 2.14 3.27
N LEU A 58 -2.11 2.73 2.12
CA LEU A 58 -1.93 2.00 0.86
C LEU A 58 -0.87 0.91 1.01
N VAL A 59 0.31 1.29 1.52
CA VAL A 59 1.44 0.37 1.71
C VAL A 59 1.10 -0.72 2.72
N ALA A 60 0.46 -0.37 3.84
CA ALA A 60 0.04 -1.35 4.84
C ALA A 60 -1.00 -2.36 4.32
N ALA A 61 -1.91 -1.91 3.43
CA ALA A 61 -2.94 -2.76 2.83
C ALA A 61 -2.35 -3.92 2.02
N ARG A 62 -1.06 -3.88 1.65
CA ARG A 62 -0.40 -4.98 0.95
C ARG A 62 -0.54 -6.31 1.70
N LEU A 63 -0.51 -6.28 3.02
CA LEU A 63 -0.60 -7.47 3.88
C LEU A 63 -1.98 -8.16 3.81
N GLU A 64 -2.99 -7.45 3.30
CA GLU A 64 -4.37 -7.93 3.17
C GLU A 64 -4.69 -8.43 1.75
N LEU A 65 -3.82 -8.15 0.77
CA LEU A 65 -4.01 -8.55 -0.62
C LEU A 65 -3.45 -9.94 -0.90
N ASP A 66 -4.28 -10.76 -1.55
CA ASP A 66 -3.90 -12.09 -2.01
C ASP A 66 -3.27 -12.04 -3.42
N GLU A 67 -2.87 -13.21 -3.92
CA GLU A 67 -2.24 -13.34 -5.25
C GLU A 67 -3.16 -12.87 -6.39
N ALA A 68 -4.47 -13.15 -6.30
CA ALA A 68 -5.44 -12.73 -7.31
C ALA A 68 -5.62 -11.21 -7.35
N ASP A 69 -5.52 -10.55 -6.20
CA ASP A 69 -5.49 -9.09 -6.14
C ASP A 69 -4.19 -8.52 -6.73
N ILE A 70 -3.04 -9.16 -6.51
CA ILE A 70 -1.78 -8.70 -7.13
C ILE A 70 -1.79 -8.90 -8.66
N ASP A 71 -2.41 -9.96 -9.17
CA ASP A 71 -2.63 -10.12 -10.61
C ASP A 71 -3.49 -8.97 -11.18
N ARG A 72 -4.59 -8.62 -10.50
CA ARG A 72 -5.42 -7.46 -10.87
C ARG A 72 -4.67 -6.14 -10.80
N LEU A 73 -3.72 -6.00 -9.86
CA LEU A 73 -2.85 -4.83 -9.81
C LEU A 73 -1.98 -4.73 -11.07
N SER A 74 -1.46 -5.86 -11.58
CA SER A 74 -0.72 -5.89 -12.85
C SER A 74 -1.58 -5.40 -14.01
N ASP A 75 -2.86 -5.80 -14.07
CA ASP A 75 -3.82 -5.30 -15.06
C ASP A 75 -4.07 -3.79 -14.93
N VAL A 76 -4.18 -3.28 -13.69
CA VAL A 76 -4.38 -1.84 -13.42
C VAL A 76 -3.18 -1.00 -13.85
N VAL A 77 -1.97 -1.48 -13.57
CA VAL A 77 -0.73 -0.77 -13.95
C VAL A 77 -0.41 -0.96 -15.43
N GLY A 78 -0.91 -2.04 -16.06
CA GLY A 78 -0.67 -2.37 -17.46
C GLY A 78 0.69 -3.02 -17.72
N VAL A 79 1.32 -3.58 -16.69
CA VAL A 79 2.62 -4.25 -16.75
C VAL A 79 2.60 -5.51 -15.89
N ASP A 80 3.37 -6.53 -16.28
CA ASP A 80 3.53 -7.75 -15.50
C ASP A 80 4.46 -7.49 -14.29
N LEU A 81 3.88 -7.20 -13.13
CA LEU A 81 4.60 -6.92 -11.89
C LEU A 81 5.20 -8.18 -11.25
N LEU A 82 4.61 -9.35 -11.52
CA LEU A 82 5.05 -10.66 -11.01
C LEU A 82 5.99 -11.39 -11.97
N GLY A 83 6.20 -10.82 -13.15
CA GLY A 83 7.06 -11.36 -14.20
C GLY A 83 8.41 -11.82 -13.67
N SER A 84 8.72 -13.10 -13.92
CA SER A 84 9.97 -13.71 -13.49
C SER A 84 11.15 -13.09 -14.22
N ILE A 85 12.16 -12.66 -13.46
CA ILE A 85 13.43 -12.20 -14.01
C ILE A 85 14.35 -13.43 -14.19
N PRO A 86 14.85 -13.71 -15.41
CA PRO A 86 15.72 -14.87 -15.63
C PRO A 86 16.93 -14.90 -14.68
N GLY A 87 17.12 -16.03 -14.01
CA GLY A 87 18.22 -16.22 -13.05
C GLY A 87 17.98 -15.65 -11.64
N VAL A 88 16.84 -14.99 -11.38
CA VAL A 88 16.50 -14.43 -10.07
C VAL A 88 15.54 -15.37 -9.33
N SER A 89 16.01 -15.97 -8.24
CA SER A 89 15.20 -16.88 -7.39
C SER A 89 14.46 -16.18 -6.25
N ARG A 90 14.75 -14.89 -6.03
CA ARG A 90 14.22 -14.05 -4.94
C ARG A 90 13.88 -12.67 -5.50
N PRO A 91 12.73 -12.54 -6.19
CA PRO A 91 12.40 -11.34 -6.94
C PRO A 91 12.28 -10.10 -6.05
N PHE A 92 11.71 -10.22 -4.84
CA PHE A 92 11.61 -9.10 -3.91
C PHE A 92 12.98 -8.59 -3.43
N ASP A 93 13.87 -9.47 -2.98
CA ASP A 93 15.22 -9.07 -2.52
C ASP A 93 16.03 -8.41 -3.64
N PHE A 94 15.98 -9.00 -4.84
CA PHE A 94 16.62 -8.43 -6.01
C PHE A 94 16.08 -7.03 -6.33
N HIS A 95 14.75 -6.88 -6.41
CA HIS A 95 14.11 -5.61 -6.73
C HIS A 95 14.32 -4.54 -5.65
N LEU A 96 14.25 -4.92 -4.37
CA LEU A 96 14.52 -4.04 -3.24
C LEU A 96 15.94 -3.47 -3.30
N ARG A 97 16.95 -4.29 -3.62
CA ARG A 97 18.34 -3.85 -3.77
C ARG A 97 18.51 -2.91 -4.95
N ASP A 98 17.85 -3.23 -6.08
CA ASP A 98 17.86 -2.36 -7.26
C ASP A 98 17.23 -0.99 -6.95
N VAL A 99 16.08 -0.97 -6.25
CA VAL A 99 15.44 0.27 -5.79
C VAL A 99 16.35 1.06 -4.85
N ILE A 100 16.98 0.40 -3.86
CA ILE A 100 17.88 1.09 -2.94
C ILE A 100 19.03 1.76 -3.71
N ALA A 101 19.64 1.06 -4.68
CA ALA A 101 20.72 1.61 -5.48
C ALA A 101 20.26 2.70 -6.45
N ARG A 102 19.19 2.44 -7.22
CA ARG A 102 18.65 3.33 -8.26
C ARG A 102 18.22 4.68 -7.69
N TYR A 103 17.63 4.68 -6.49
CA TYR A 103 17.13 5.89 -5.85
C TYR A 103 18.12 6.50 -4.85
N GLY A 104 19.32 5.93 -4.69
CA GLY A 104 20.37 6.45 -3.80
C GLY A 104 19.97 6.41 -2.32
N LEU A 105 19.40 5.29 -1.86
CA LEU A 105 18.86 5.11 -0.51
C LEU A 105 19.82 4.41 0.45
N GLU A 106 21.08 4.19 0.06
CA GLU A 106 22.09 3.43 0.82
C GLU A 106 22.46 4.10 2.16
N ALA A 107 22.30 5.41 2.26
CA ALA A 107 22.46 6.11 3.53
C ALA A 107 21.39 5.71 4.56
N LEU A 108 20.19 5.34 4.08
CA LEU A 108 19.04 5.00 4.91
C LEU A 108 18.93 3.49 5.20
N PHE A 109 19.41 2.64 4.29
CA PHE A 109 19.31 1.18 4.40
C PHE A 109 20.67 0.52 4.24
N ARG A 110 21.03 -0.35 5.17
CA ARG A 110 22.30 -1.08 5.19
C ARG A 110 22.06 -2.57 5.07
N ASP A 111 22.92 -3.24 4.32
CA ASP A 111 23.05 -4.68 4.36
C ASP A 111 23.93 -5.06 5.55
N ASP A 112 23.37 -5.80 6.51
CA ASP A 112 24.11 -6.31 7.66
C ASP A 112 24.81 -7.64 7.38
N GLY A 113 24.49 -8.33 6.28
CA GLY A 113 25.04 -9.62 5.87
C GLY A 113 24.70 -10.82 6.77
N HIS A 114 23.93 -10.64 7.85
CA HIS A 114 23.71 -11.68 8.87
C HIS A 114 22.46 -12.54 8.61
N ALA A 115 21.49 -12.02 7.85
CA ALA A 115 20.24 -12.71 7.53
C ALA A 115 20.13 -13.01 6.02
N PRO A 116 19.33 -14.01 5.60
CA PRO A 116 19.19 -14.32 4.18
C PRO A 116 18.35 -13.25 3.45
N TYR A 117 18.73 -12.94 2.20
CA TYR A 117 17.94 -12.12 1.27
C TYR A 117 17.58 -10.74 1.86
N HIS A 118 16.33 -10.28 1.68
CA HIS A 118 15.87 -8.97 2.12
C HIS A 118 15.93 -8.79 3.64
N HIS A 119 15.94 -9.89 4.42
CA HIS A 119 16.09 -9.81 5.88
C HIS A 119 17.46 -9.27 6.32
N SER A 120 18.49 -9.30 5.46
CA SER A 120 19.79 -8.65 5.72
C SER A 120 19.73 -7.13 5.61
N ILE A 121 18.75 -6.60 4.90
CA ILE A 121 18.60 -5.17 4.68
C ILE A 121 17.86 -4.58 5.88
N ARG A 122 18.48 -3.60 6.52
CA ARG A 122 17.91 -2.93 7.68
C ARG A 122 18.01 -1.42 7.57
N PRO A 123 17.01 -0.67 8.06
CA PRO A 123 17.16 0.76 8.20
C PRO A 123 18.33 1.11 9.14
N ALA A 124 19.15 2.10 8.76
CA ALA A 124 20.28 2.55 9.57
C ALA A 124 19.83 3.33 10.82
N GLY A 125 20.77 3.65 11.71
CA GLY A 125 20.49 4.44 12.91
C GLY A 125 19.82 3.67 14.06
N TYR A 126 19.82 2.34 14.00
CA TYR A 126 19.25 1.45 15.01
C TYR A 126 20.22 0.31 15.36
N ASP A 127 20.31 -0.01 16.64
CA ASP A 127 21.03 -1.17 17.16
C ASP A 127 20.03 -2.32 17.34
N PHE A 128 20.10 -3.31 16.45
CA PHE A 128 19.18 -4.44 16.45
C PHE A 128 19.50 -5.50 17.49
N HIS A 129 20.71 -5.50 18.05
CA HIS A 129 21.06 -6.40 19.15
C HIS A 129 20.51 -5.88 20.48
N ARG A 130 20.44 -4.55 20.62
CA ARG A 130 19.95 -3.88 21.83
C ARG A 130 18.51 -3.39 21.72
N ASP A 131 17.89 -3.57 20.57
CA ASP A 131 16.57 -3.05 20.23
C ASP A 131 16.43 -1.55 20.58
N ALA A 132 17.40 -0.75 20.13
CA ALA A 132 17.52 0.65 20.55
C ALA A 132 17.95 1.59 19.42
N VAL A 133 17.42 2.80 19.45
CA VAL A 133 17.84 3.89 18.56
C VAL A 133 19.28 4.31 18.89
N ILE A 134 20.13 4.42 17.87
CA ILE A 134 21.45 5.05 17.99
C ILE A 134 21.25 6.55 17.76
N PRO A 135 21.34 7.44 18.77
CA PRO A 135 20.86 8.82 18.65
C PRO A 135 21.48 9.59 17.48
N VAL A 136 22.80 9.57 17.37
CA VAL A 136 23.54 10.24 16.27
C VAL A 136 23.20 9.63 14.92
N GLY A 137 23.10 8.29 14.85
CA GLY A 137 22.76 7.60 13.61
C GLY A 137 21.33 7.91 13.14
N MET A 138 20.38 8.03 14.06
CA MET A 138 18.99 8.37 13.75
C MET A 138 18.81 9.85 13.41
N GLU A 139 19.59 10.74 14.03
CA GLU A 139 19.64 12.15 13.63
C GLU A 139 20.13 12.28 12.19
N GLN A 140 21.23 11.60 11.85
CA GLN A 140 21.76 11.56 10.48
C GLN A 140 20.74 10.96 9.51
N TRP A 141 20.14 9.81 9.85
CA TRP A 141 19.11 9.16 9.03
C TRP A 141 17.98 10.13 8.67
N ARG A 142 17.46 10.88 9.65
CA ARG A 142 16.39 11.86 9.43
C ARG A 142 16.88 13.10 8.69
N ALA A 143 18.14 13.48 8.84
CA ALA A 143 18.73 14.56 8.05
C ALA A 143 18.81 14.15 6.58
N ASP A 144 19.38 12.98 6.28
CA ASP A 144 19.51 12.44 4.93
C ASP A 144 18.14 12.32 4.27
N TYR A 145 17.17 11.74 4.97
CA TYR A 145 15.80 11.61 4.51
C TYR A 145 15.18 12.96 4.11
N ARG A 146 15.31 14.00 4.94
CA ARG A 146 14.72 15.32 4.66
C ARG A 146 15.37 16.03 3.46
N HIS A 147 16.63 15.73 3.14
CA HIS A 147 17.33 16.31 2.00
C HIS A 147 16.96 15.62 0.68
N MET A 148 16.31 14.47 0.73
CA MET A 148 15.86 13.77 -0.47
C MET A 148 14.70 14.51 -1.15
N PRO A 149 14.65 14.49 -2.50
CA PRO A 149 13.43 14.75 -3.26
C PRO A 149 12.23 13.93 -2.78
N GLU A 150 11.03 14.45 -2.99
CA GLU A 150 9.78 13.91 -2.44
C GLU A 150 9.50 12.47 -2.91
N GLU A 151 9.75 12.14 -4.17
CA GLU A 151 9.58 10.80 -4.73
C GLU A 151 10.46 9.77 -4.01
N ARG A 152 11.68 10.16 -3.62
CA ARG A 152 12.63 9.30 -2.91
C ARG A 152 12.25 9.16 -1.44
N GLN A 153 11.70 10.22 -0.84
CA GLN A 153 11.12 10.15 0.50
C GLN A 153 9.93 9.18 0.55
N MET A 154 9.08 9.18 -0.47
CA MET A 154 7.95 8.24 -0.62
C MET A 154 8.43 6.80 -0.80
N MET A 155 9.43 6.57 -1.64
CA MET A 155 10.06 5.26 -1.83
C MET A 155 10.66 4.73 -0.52
N ALA A 156 11.50 5.53 0.14
CA ALA A 156 12.12 5.16 1.41
C ALA A 156 11.10 4.93 2.53
N ALA A 157 10.06 5.78 2.63
CA ALA A 157 8.99 5.57 3.60
C ALA A 157 8.22 4.27 3.35
N SER A 158 7.96 3.94 2.08
CA SER A 158 7.30 2.69 1.71
C SER A 158 8.11 1.48 2.16
N ILE A 159 9.42 1.47 1.92
CA ILE A 159 10.33 0.40 2.40
C ILE A 159 10.29 0.31 3.93
N VAL A 160 10.32 1.43 4.65
CA VAL A 160 10.23 1.43 6.13
C VAL A 160 8.90 0.85 6.61
N TRP A 161 7.77 1.18 5.97
CA TRP A 161 6.46 0.64 6.36
C TRP A 161 6.33 -0.86 6.07
N LEU A 162 6.87 -1.32 4.94
CA LEU A 162 6.96 -2.76 4.63
C LEU A 162 7.84 -3.47 5.67
N TYR A 163 9.05 -2.97 5.92
CA TYR A 163 9.97 -3.48 6.95
C TYR A 163 9.31 -3.61 8.33
N ARG A 164 8.46 -2.65 8.70
CA ARG A 164 7.76 -2.65 9.99
C ARG A 164 6.47 -3.46 10.01
N ALA A 165 5.96 -3.87 8.85
CA ALA A 165 4.65 -4.49 8.70
C ALA A 165 3.55 -3.75 9.50
N GLY A 166 3.59 -2.41 9.52
CA GLY A 166 2.68 -1.62 10.35
C GLY A 166 3.17 -0.22 10.67
N LYS A 167 2.66 0.33 11.79
CA LYS A 167 2.97 1.71 12.20
C LYS A 167 4.44 1.86 12.56
N ASP A 168 5.12 2.77 11.88
CA ASP A 168 6.45 3.20 12.27
C ASP A 168 6.40 4.29 13.35
N ASN A 169 7.15 4.09 14.43
CA ASN A 169 7.38 5.07 15.50
C ASN A 169 8.88 5.26 15.78
N VAL A 170 9.75 4.86 14.85
CA VAL A 170 11.20 4.89 15.05
C VAL A 170 11.84 5.84 14.05
N TRP A 171 11.73 5.58 12.74
CA TRP A 171 12.47 6.32 11.71
C TRP A 171 11.74 7.59 11.26
N LEU A 172 10.49 7.45 10.82
CA LEU A 172 9.66 8.48 10.19
C LEU A 172 9.02 9.46 11.19
N ARG A 173 9.59 9.59 12.39
CA ARG A 173 9.17 10.60 13.37
C ARG A 173 9.71 11.97 13.00
N ARG A 174 8.81 12.97 12.94
CA ARG A 174 9.15 14.39 12.68
C ARG A 174 9.87 14.60 11.34
N VAL A 175 9.54 13.78 10.35
CA VAL A 175 9.92 13.95 8.95
C VAL A 175 8.65 13.89 8.09
N PRO A 176 8.67 14.40 6.84
CA PRO A 176 7.53 14.28 5.94
C PRO A 176 7.15 12.82 5.73
N CYS A 177 5.88 12.47 5.99
CA CYS A 177 5.37 11.09 5.82
C CYS A 177 3.84 11.03 5.72
N THR A 178 3.20 12.15 5.37
CA THR A 178 1.74 12.33 5.47
C THR A 178 1.06 12.58 4.14
N TRP A 179 1.57 11.97 3.08
CA TRP A 179 1.02 12.11 1.73
C TRP A 179 -0.32 11.41 1.59
N HIS A 180 -1.22 12.05 0.83
CA HIS A 180 -2.36 11.37 0.25
C HIS A 180 -1.84 10.35 -0.78
N ALA A 181 -2.45 9.17 -0.85
CA ALA A 181 -2.01 8.12 -1.74
C ALA A 181 -2.09 8.54 -3.22
N ALA A 182 -3.17 9.21 -3.63
CA ALA A 182 -3.31 9.70 -5.00
C ALA A 182 -2.22 10.70 -5.41
N ASP A 183 -1.91 11.67 -4.53
CA ASP A 183 -0.86 12.65 -4.80
C ASP A 183 0.53 11.98 -4.87
N ALA A 184 0.77 10.96 -4.04
CA ALA A 184 2.00 10.19 -4.08
C ALA A 184 2.15 9.36 -5.37
N ILE A 185 1.07 8.73 -5.83
CA ILE A 185 1.08 7.95 -7.08
C ILE A 185 1.43 8.86 -8.26
N VAL A 186 0.81 10.04 -8.36
CA VAL A 186 1.14 10.98 -9.44
C VAL A 186 2.53 11.59 -9.30
N CYS A 187 3.00 11.84 -8.08
CA CYS A 187 4.37 12.26 -7.85
C CYS A 187 5.37 11.22 -8.37
N LEU A 188 5.15 9.94 -8.07
CA LEU A 188 5.99 8.84 -8.55
C LEU A 188 5.87 8.62 -10.06
N GLU A 189 4.67 8.76 -10.64
CA GLU A 189 4.43 8.58 -12.07
C GLU A 189 5.10 9.68 -12.91
N ALA A 190 5.05 10.93 -12.45
CA ALA A 190 5.66 12.09 -13.13
C ALA A 190 7.18 11.97 -13.32
N VAL A 191 7.85 11.14 -12.51
CA VAL A 191 9.30 10.88 -12.57
C VAL A 191 9.64 9.46 -13.02
N GLY A 192 8.65 8.67 -13.44
CA GLY A 192 8.82 7.29 -13.89
C GLY A 192 9.15 6.29 -12.77
N ALA A 193 8.93 6.64 -11.50
CA ALA A 193 9.23 5.80 -10.34
C ALA A 193 8.06 4.91 -9.88
N PHE A 194 6.86 5.11 -10.44
CA PHE A 194 5.67 4.39 -10.02
C PHE A 194 5.74 2.89 -10.28
N GLU A 195 6.28 2.46 -11.42
CA GLU A 195 6.41 1.02 -11.72
C GLU A 195 7.35 0.31 -10.72
N ASP A 196 8.49 0.94 -10.40
CA ASP A 196 9.43 0.39 -9.42
C ASP A 196 8.77 0.27 -8.04
N TRP A 197 8.01 1.29 -7.64
CA TRP A 197 7.24 1.26 -6.39
C TRP A 197 6.16 0.19 -6.41
N ALA A 198 5.40 0.07 -7.50
CA ALA A 198 4.33 -0.91 -7.65
C ALA A 198 4.87 -2.34 -7.65
N ARG A 199 6.04 -2.58 -8.24
CA ARG A 199 6.73 -3.87 -8.21
C ARG A 199 7.26 -4.21 -6.82
N LEU A 200 7.79 -3.22 -6.08
CA LEU A 200 8.16 -3.41 -4.66
C LEU A 200 6.93 -3.81 -3.84
N TYR A 201 5.80 -3.13 -4.05
CA TYR A 201 4.54 -3.42 -3.40
C TYR A 201 4.03 -4.83 -3.74
N ALA A 202 3.95 -5.18 -5.03
CA ALA A 202 3.45 -6.46 -5.51
C ALA A 202 4.27 -7.65 -5.00
N LEU A 203 5.60 -7.58 -5.12
CA LEU A 203 6.51 -8.68 -4.79
C LEU A 203 6.68 -8.91 -3.28
N TYR A 204 6.19 -8.01 -2.42
CA TYR A 204 6.45 -8.06 -0.99
C TYR A 204 5.96 -9.38 -0.35
N PRO A 205 6.87 -10.20 0.22
CA PRO A 205 6.53 -11.50 0.79
C PRO A 205 6.31 -11.46 2.31
N GLY A 206 6.42 -10.28 2.94
CA GLY A 206 6.71 -10.14 4.37
C GLY A 206 8.17 -9.74 4.61
N TRP A 207 8.50 -9.30 5.83
CA TRP A 207 9.87 -9.01 6.29
C TRP A 207 10.14 -9.70 7.61
#